data_AF-A0A8H5N7N0-F1
#
_entry.id   AF-A0A8H5N7N0-F1
#
_cell.length_a   1.000
_cell.length_b   1.000
_cell.length_c   1.000
_cell.angle_alpha   90.00
_cell.angle_beta   90.00
_cell.angle_gamma   90.00
#
_symmetry.space_group_name_H-M   'P 1'
#
loop_
_entity.id
_entity.type
_entity.pdbx_description
1 polymer ?
#
loop_
_entity_poly.entity_id
_entity_poly.type
_entity_poly.pdbx_seq_one_letter_code
_entity_poly.pdbx_strand_id
1 'polypeptide(L)'
;MNKDWRYDIALWQVHDTQNDCDLIIRSNSGHVFYCHICPSQFVQSPALTTQYFKCLQHLRSGEVEIGDFYEDDAFEWLLGCFEPLITNLASSTDLDVAAEPTLADYFFLKQSFVCSLIALDGKLIPRELETKNHGWSSPIVRFDADFLRDLNTWTECYTPSQVQICYAGPDENLILNILV
;
A
#
# COMPACT_ATOMS: atom_id res chain seq x y z
N MET A 1 -14.99 2.92 -16.11
CA MET A 1 -15.43 3.48 -14.81
C MET A 1 -14.20 4.12 -14.23
N ASN A 2 -14.13 5.46 -14.17
CA ASN A 2 -12.94 6.18 -13.72
C ASN A 2 -12.88 6.05 -12.19
N LYS A 3 -12.14 5.07 -11.69
CA LYS A 3 -11.92 4.90 -10.26
C LYS A 3 -10.65 5.73 -10.00
N ASP A 4 -10.83 7.01 -9.64
CA ASP A 4 -9.74 7.91 -9.22
C ASP A 4 -9.13 7.33 -7.94
N TRP A 5 -8.24 6.35 -8.09
CA TRP A 5 -7.59 5.68 -6.98
C TRP A 5 -6.66 6.65 -6.31
N ARG A 6 -7.12 7.21 -5.18
CA ARG A 6 -6.30 8.04 -4.31
C ARG A 6 -5.27 7.21 -3.54
N TYR A 7 -5.46 5.90 -3.50
CA TYR A 7 -4.61 4.95 -2.80
C TYR A 7 -4.76 3.53 -3.35
N ASP A 8 -3.72 2.71 -3.21
CA ASP A 8 -3.63 1.31 -3.65
C ASP A 8 -2.81 0.45 -2.67
N ILE A 9 -3.01 -0.87 -2.71
CA ILE A 9 -2.16 -1.83 -1.99
C ILE A 9 -0.89 -2.04 -2.81
N ALA A 10 0.21 -1.41 -2.39
CA ALA A 10 1.49 -1.48 -3.09
C ALA A 10 2.27 -2.76 -2.80
N LEU A 11 2.08 -3.35 -1.61
CA LEU A 11 2.73 -4.59 -1.20
C LEU A 11 1.93 -5.25 -0.08
N TRP A 12 2.01 -6.57 0.01
CA TRP A 12 1.56 -7.33 1.18
C TRP A 12 2.61 -8.35 1.61
N GLN A 13 2.56 -8.73 2.88
CA GLN A 13 3.34 -9.81 3.44
C GLN A 13 2.42 -10.73 4.25
N VAL A 14 2.48 -12.01 3.92
CA VAL A 14 1.75 -13.08 4.58
C VAL A 14 2.71 -14.23 4.86
N HIS A 15 2.47 -14.98 5.93
CA HIS A 15 3.21 -16.20 6.24
C HIS A 15 2.33 -17.42 6.00
N ASP A 16 2.91 -18.53 5.55
CA ASP A 16 2.17 -19.78 5.26
C ASP A 16 1.46 -20.34 6.49
N THR A 17 2.07 -20.16 7.67
CA THR A 17 1.60 -20.74 8.94
C THR A 17 1.05 -19.72 9.94
N GLN A 18 1.20 -18.42 9.69
CA GLN A 18 0.67 -17.38 10.60
C GLN A 18 -0.51 -16.69 9.97
N ASN A 19 -1.49 -16.35 10.79
CA ASN A 19 -2.79 -15.86 10.32
C ASN A 19 -2.88 -14.33 10.33
N ASP A 20 -1.78 -13.64 10.52
CA ASP A 20 -1.68 -12.20 10.36
C ASP A 20 -1.28 -11.83 8.92
N CYS A 21 -1.56 -10.57 8.58
CA CYS A 21 -1.24 -10.00 7.28
C CYS A 21 -0.78 -8.57 7.48
N ASP A 22 0.31 -8.21 6.81
CA ASP A 22 0.77 -6.84 6.69
C ASP A 22 0.52 -6.33 5.28
N LEU A 23 -0.05 -5.13 5.17
CA LEU A 23 -0.28 -4.43 3.92
C LEU A 23 0.48 -3.11 3.93
N ILE A 24 1.05 -2.73 2.81
CA ILE A 24 1.54 -1.38 2.54
C ILE A 24 0.57 -0.74 1.57
N ILE A 25 -0.21 0.22 2.06
CA ILE A 25 -1.10 1.03 1.23
C ILE A 25 -0.39 2.36 0.94
N ARG A 26 -0.35 2.77 -0.33
CA ARG A 26 0.22 4.05 -0.75
C ARG A 26 -0.86 4.98 -1.24
N SER A 27 -0.68 6.28 -1.02
CA SER A 27 -1.52 7.31 -1.66
C SER A 27 -0.76 8.04 -2.76
N ASN A 28 -1.50 8.60 -3.71
CA ASN A 28 -0.93 9.44 -4.78
C ASN A 28 -0.32 10.75 -4.24
N SER A 29 -0.59 11.10 -2.98
CA SER A 29 0.00 12.26 -2.32
C SER A 29 1.34 11.96 -1.63
N GLY A 30 1.91 10.76 -1.80
CA GLY A 30 3.21 10.37 -1.24
C GLY A 30 3.15 9.93 0.23
N HIS A 31 1.98 9.50 0.71
CA HIS A 31 1.80 8.95 2.06
C HIS A 31 1.80 7.43 2.02
N VAL A 32 2.24 6.82 3.11
CA VAL A 32 2.28 5.36 3.26
C VAL A 32 1.60 4.93 4.54
N PHE A 33 0.78 3.90 4.44
CA PHE A 33 0.07 3.29 5.55
C PHE A 33 0.54 1.85 5.70
N TYR A 34 1.22 1.56 6.81
CA TYR A 34 1.65 0.23 7.18
C TYR A 34 0.55 -0.41 8.02
N CYS A 35 -0.25 -1.25 7.40
CA CYS A 35 -1.48 -1.79 7.95
C CYS A 35 -1.27 -3.22 8.42
N HIS A 36 -1.42 -3.48 9.71
CA HIS A 36 -1.37 -4.81 10.29
C HIS A 36 -2.78 -5.33 10.58
N ILE A 37 -3.07 -6.56 10.15
CA ILE A 37 -4.32 -7.25 10.46
C ILE A 37 -3.99 -8.52 11.24
N CYS A 38 -4.54 -8.63 12.45
CA CYS A 38 -4.40 -9.79 13.30
C CYS A 38 -5.80 -10.31 13.71
N PRO A 39 -6.22 -11.51 13.25
CA PRO A 39 -7.57 -12.02 13.52
C PRO A 39 -7.82 -12.30 15.01
N SER A 40 -6.79 -12.38 15.86
CA SER A 40 -7.00 -12.45 17.32
C SER A 40 -7.59 -11.16 17.90
N GLN A 41 -7.57 -10.06 17.15
CA GLN A 41 -8.22 -8.80 17.49
C GLN A 41 -9.67 -8.72 17.00
N PHE A 42 -10.21 -9.79 16.42
CA PHE A 42 -11.59 -9.85 15.94
C PHE A 42 -12.47 -10.51 17.00
N VAL A 43 -12.97 -9.70 17.92
CA VAL A 43 -13.78 -10.14 19.05
C VAL A 43 -15.23 -10.25 18.61
N GLN A 44 -15.84 -11.42 18.85
CA GLN A 44 -17.26 -11.70 18.57
C GLN A 44 -17.69 -11.39 17.12
N SER A 45 -16.77 -11.58 16.17
CA SER A 45 -16.96 -11.16 14.77
C SER A 45 -16.76 -12.31 13.76
N PRO A 46 -17.44 -13.47 13.91
CA PRO A 46 -17.14 -14.67 13.13
C PRO A 46 -17.30 -14.49 11.62
N ALA A 47 -18.30 -13.71 11.17
CA ALA A 47 -18.48 -13.44 9.74
C ALA A 47 -17.31 -12.66 9.14
N LEU A 48 -16.81 -11.64 9.86
CA LEU A 48 -15.63 -10.86 9.43
C LEU A 48 -14.36 -11.70 9.47
N THR A 49 -14.21 -12.56 10.48
CA THR A 49 -13.08 -13.50 10.56
C THR A 49 -13.07 -14.45 9.36
N THR A 50 -14.23 -14.99 8.96
CA THR A 50 -14.34 -15.85 7.77
C THR A 50 -13.98 -15.08 6.49
N GLN A 51 -14.49 -13.86 6.33
CA GLN A 51 -14.18 -13.03 5.16
C GLN A 51 -12.68 -12.69 5.08
N TYR A 52 -12.06 -12.37 6.21
CA TYR A 52 -10.61 -12.16 6.30
C TYR A 52 -9.84 -13.40 5.86
N PHE A 53 -10.23 -14.60 6.30
CA PHE A 53 -9.53 -15.83 5.91
C PHE A 53 -9.66 -16.15 4.42
N LYS A 54 -10.77 -15.79 3.77
CA LYS A 54 -10.87 -15.86 2.30
C LYS A 54 -9.83 -14.95 1.65
N CYS A 55 -9.74 -13.70 2.09
CA CYS A 55 -8.74 -12.75 1.58
C CYS A 55 -7.31 -13.25 1.80
N LEU A 56 -7.00 -13.75 3.01
CA LEU A 56 -5.68 -14.28 3.35
C LEU A 56 -5.29 -15.48 2.47
N GLN A 57 -6.26 -16.31 2.09
CA GLN A 57 -6.01 -17.45 1.21
C GLN A 57 -5.55 -16.98 -0.18
N HIS A 58 -6.18 -15.94 -0.74
CA HIS A 58 -5.74 -15.35 -2.02
C HIS A 58 -4.35 -14.75 -1.93
N LEU A 59 -4.09 -13.93 -0.90
CA LEU A 59 -2.79 -13.30 -0.73
C LEU A 59 -1.63 -14.31 -0.65
N ARG A 60 -1.90 -15.52 -0.14
CA ARG A 60 -0.92 -16.61 -0.04
C ARG A 60 -0.76 -17.39 -1.34
N SER A 61 -1.86 -17.69 -2.04
CA SER A 61 -1.81 -18.50 -3.24
C SER A 61 -1.29 -17.72 -4.45
N GLY A 62 -1.57 -16.41 -4.51
CA GLY A 62 -1.39 -15.61 -5.72
C GLY A 62 -2.29 -16.08 -6.88
N GLU A 63 -3.34 -16.85 -6.58
CA GLU A 63 -4.32 -17.30 -7.57
C GLU A 63 -5.38 -16.22 -7.76
N VAL A 64 -5.66 -15.93 -9.04
CA VAL A 64 -6.66 -14.93 -9.46
C VAL A 64 -8.08 -15.27 -8.97
N GLU A 65 -8.40 -16.56 -8.84
CA GLU A 65 -9.72 -17.05 -8.44
C GLU A 65 -9.58 -18.31 -7.58
N ILE A 66 -10.28 -18.36 -6.44
CA ILE A 66 -10.36 -19.54 -5.56
C ILE A 66 -11.82 -19.79 -5.23
N GLY A 67 -12.42 -20.77 -5.89
CA GLY A 67 -13.86 -21.02 -5.78
C GLY A 67 -14.63 -19.94 -6.54
N ASP A 68 -15.44 -19.16 -5.84
CA ASP A 68 -16.27 -18.05 -6.36
C ASP A 68 -15.81 -16.67 -5.89
N PHE A 69 -14.58 -16.57 -5.37
CA PHE A 69 -13.99 -15.36 -4.83
C PHE A 69 -12.75 -15.00 -5.64
N TYR A 70 -12.67 -13.74 -6.08
CA TYR A 70 -11.59 -13.23 -6.93
C TYR A 70 -10.55 -12.46 -6.10
N GLU A 71 -9.33 -12.39 -6.62
CA GLU A 71 -8.25 -11.58 -6.03
C GLU A 71 -8.67 -10.10 -5.88
N ASP A 72 -9.34 -9.54 -6.88
CA ASP A 72 -9.89 -8.19 -6.83
C ASP A 72 -10.88 -7.99 -5.67
N ASP A 73 -11.71 -8.99 -5.37
CA ASP A 73 -12.63 -8.94 -4.23
C ASP A 73 -11.87 -8.93 -2.91
N ALA A 74 -10.76 -9.65 -2.83
CA ALA A 74 -9.87 -9.64 -1.67
C ALA A 74 -9.23 -8.27 -1.48
N PHE A 75 -8.66 -7.68 -2.54
CA PHE A 75 -8.04 -6.36 -2.49
C PHE A 75 -9.06 -5.26 -2.19
N GLU A 76 -10.24 -5.30 -2.81
CA GLU A 76 -11.30 -4.33 -2.55
C GLU A 76 -11.76 -4.40 -1.09
N TRP A 77 -11.95 -5.60 -0.54
CA TRP A 77 -12.32 -5.76 0.85
C TRP A 77 -11.22 -5.27 1.81
N LEU A 78 -9.96 -5.66 1.59
CA LEU A 78 -8.83 -5.27 2.44
C LEU A 78 -8.60 -3.76 2.43
N LEU A 79 -8.66 -3.14 1.24
CA LEU A 79 -8.53 -1.70 1.10
C LEU A 79 -9.70 -0.96 1.77
N GLY A 80 -10.92 -1.44 1.55
CA GLY A 80 -12.14 -0.89 2.15
C GLY A 80 -12.14 -0.92 3.68
N CYS A 81 -11.41 -1.85 4.31
CA CYS A 81 -11.26 -1.88 5.77
C CYS A 81 -10.55 -0.64 6.32
N PHE A 82 -9.62 -0.05 5.55
CA PHE A 82 -8.79 1.07 5.98
C PHE A 82 -9.16 2.41 5.34
N GLU A 83 -9.92 2.40 4.24
CA GLU A 83 -10.36 3.61 3.52
C GLU A 83 -10.88 4.73 4.44
N PRO A 84 -11.75 4.48 5.45
CA PRO A 84 -12.23 5.55 6.33
C PRO A 84 -11.11 6.23 7.14
N LEU A 85 -10.14 5.45 7.62
CA LEU A 85 -9.00 5.97 8.38
C LEU A 85 -8.05 6.73 7.45
N ILE A 86 -7.72 6.16 6.29
CA ILE A 86 -6.84 6.77 5.29
C ILE A 86 -7.42 8.11 4.84
N THR A 87 -8.72 8.15 4.54
CA THR A 87 -9.40 9.38 4.10
C THR A 87 -9.37 10.46 5.18
N ASN A 88 -9.54 10.08 6.45
CA ASN A 88 -9.46 11.02 7.57
C ASN A 88 -8.05 11.61 7.73
N LEU A 89 -7.03 10.73 7.77
CA LEU A 89 -5.62 11.14 7.87
C LEU A 89 -5.16 11.93 6.65
N ALA A 90 -5.70 11.62 5.48
CA ALA A 90 -5.43 12.35 4.25
C ALA A 90 -6.10 13.75 4.27
N SER A 91 -7.30 13.88 4.82
CA SER A 91 -8.02 15.17 4.85
C SER A 91 -7.48 16.13 5.90
N SER A 92 -6.88 15.63 6.98
CA SER A 92 -6.34 16.47 8.06
C SER A 92 -5.03 17.18 7.72
N THR A 93 -4.40 16.85 6.61
CA THR A 93 -2.99 17.18 6.34
C THR A 93 -2.82 18.24 5.25
N ASP A 94 -3.86 19.02 4.91
CA ASP A 94 -3.87 19.96 3.76
C ASP A 94 -3.22 19.31 2.53
N LEU A 95 -3.65 18.08 2.23
CA LEU A 95 -3.10 17.32 1.12
C LEU A 95 -3.62 17.91 -0.17
N ASP A 96 -2.80 18.77 -0.77
CA ASP A 96 -2.83 18.98 -2.19
C ASP A 96 -2.59 17.59 -2.80
N VAL A 97 -3.68 16.94 -3.21
CA VAL A 97 -3.64 15.70 -3.97
C VAL A 97 -2.86 16.09 -5.21
N ALA A 98 -1.57 15.74 -5.24
CA ALA A 98 -0.78 15.93 -6.44
C ALA A 98 -1.55 15.20 -7.53
N ALA A 99 -2.10 15.96 -8.48
CA ALA A 99 -2.88 15.40 -9.58
C ALA A 99 -2.05 14.39 -10.39
N GLU A 100 -0.72 14.46 -10.23
CA GLU A 100 0.29 13.71 -10.95
C GLU A 100 1.43 13.35 -9.99
N PRO A 101 1.46 12.14 -9.40
CA PRO A 101 2.54 11.73 -8.51
C PRO A 101 3.86 11.61 -9.28
N THR A 102 4.96 12.02 -8.64
CA THR A 102 6.31 11.82 -9.17
C THR A 102 7.00 10.63 -8.51
N LEU A 103 8.09 10.16 -9.12
CA LEU A 103 8.96 9.13 -8.53
C LEU A 103 9.57 9.60 -7.21
N ALA A 104 9.70 10.91 -6.99
CA ALA A 104 10.07 11.47 -5.69
C ALA A 104 9.01 11.21 -4.62
N ASP A 105 7.72 11.34 -4.92
CA ASP A 105 6.64 11.06 -3.97
C ASP A 105 6.58 9.58 -3.57
N TYR A 106 7.11 8.70 -4.44
CA TYR A 106 7.24 7.26 -4.18
C TYR A 106 8.48 6.90 -3.35
N PHE A 107 9.62 7.54 -3.61
CA PHE A 107 10.87 7.24 -2.91
C PHE A 107 11.04 8.01 -1.60
N PHE A 108 10.51 9.23 -1.52
CA PHE A 108 10.65 10.11 -0.38
C PHE A 108 9.29 10.30 0.27
N LEU A 109 9.00 9.41 1.21
CA LEU A 109 7.74 9.42 1.95
C LEU A 109 7.54 10.78 2.61
N LYS A 110 6.41 11.44 2.33
CA LYS A 110 6.05 12.66 3.05
C LYS A 110 5.73 12.35 4.50
N GLN A 111 4.90 11.33 4.70
CA GLN A 111 4.55 10.82 6.02
C GLN A 111 4.13 9.36 5.95
N SER A 112 4.43 8.64 7.04
CA SER A 112 4.05 7.26 7.25
C SER A 112 3.16 7.11 8.46
N PHE A 113 2.16 6.24 8.37
CA PHE A 113 1.27 5.87 9.46
C PHE A 113 1.38 4.37 9.71
N VAL A 114 1.33 3.96 10.98
CA VAL A 114 1.18 2.55 11.35
C VAL A 114 -0.26 2.35 11.76
N CYS A 115 -0.92 1.39 11.14
CA CYS A 115 -2.34 1.13 11.30
C CYS A 115 -2.57 -0.31 11.74
N SER A 116 -3.67 -0.51 12.47
CA SER A 116 -4.17 -1.85 12.80
C SER A 116 -5.66 -1.95 12.50
N LEU A 117 -6.13 -3.17 12.29
CA LEU A 117 -7.55 -3.46 12.13
C LEU A 117 -8.04 -4.33 13.29
N ILE A 118 -9.05 -3.84 14.00
CA ILE A 118 -9.78 -4.63 14.99
C ILE A 118 -11.20 -4.89 14.49
N ALA A 119 -11.85 -5.93 15.04
CA ALA A 119 -13.29 -6.11 14.89
C ALA A 119 -13.95 -6.29 16.26
N LEU A 120 -15.03 -5.55 16.50
CA LEU A 120 -15.83 -5.64 17.72
C LEU A 120 -17.31 -5.73 17.32
N ASP A 121 -18.00 -6.76 17.79
CA ASP A 121 -19.43 -6.98 17.56
C ASP A 121 -19.83 -6.89 16.08
N GLY A 122 -19.03 -7.49 15.20
CA GLY A 122 -19.28 -7.50 13.75
C GLY A 122 -18.97 -6.18 13.04
N LYS A 123 -18.27 -5.24 13.69
CA LYS A 123 -17.83 -3.97 13.07
C LYS A 123 -16.32 -3.90 12.97
N LEU A 124 -15.82 -3.58 11.79
CA LEU A 124 -14.41 -3.28 11.52
C LEU A 124 -14.08 -1.87 12.00
N ILE A 125 -12.96 -1.72 12.70
CA ILE A 125 -12.51 -0.44 13.23
C ILE A 125 -11.01 -0.31 12.91
N PRO A 126 -10.64 0.37 11.81
CA PRO A 126 -9.25 0.71 11.55
C PRO A 126 -8.76 1.75 12.56
N ARG A 127 -7.51 1.64 13.01
CA ARG A 127 -6.90 2.55 13.99
C ARG A 127 -5.47 2.88 13.62
N GLU A 128 -5.08 4.14 13.77
CA GLU A 128 -3.67 4.53 13.80
C GLU A 128 -3.06 4.10 15.15
N LEU A 129 -1.81 3.67 15.11
CA LEU A 129 -0.99 3.37 16.28
C LEU A 129 0.06 4.47 16.44
N GLU A 130 0.36 4.86 17.68
CA GLU A 130 1.34 5.93 17.97
C GLU A 130 2.80 5.56 17.62
N THR A 131 3.05 4.33 17.17
CA THR A 131 4.38 3.85 16.79
C THR A 131 4.75 4.27 15.38
N LYS A 132 6.04 4.53 15.14
CA LYS A 132 6.62 4.63 13.80
C LYS A 132 7.30 3.34 13.34
N ASN A 133 7.45 2.36 14.25
CA ASN A 133 8.00 1.07 13.91
C ASN A 133 6.91 0.24 13.22
N HIS A 134 7.09 0.03 11.92
CA HIS A 134 6.21 -0.74 11.07
C HIS A 134 6.71 -2.18 10.82
N GLY A 135 7.86 -2.59 11.36
CA GLY A 135 8.41 -3.94 11.16
C GLY A 135 9.03 -4.20 9.78
N TRP A 136 8.64 -3.46 8.74
CA TRP A 136 9.29 -3.51 7.42
C TRP A 136 10.72 -2.95 7.46
N SER A 137 11.70 -3.71 6.98
CA SER A 137 13.06 -3.20 6.78
C SER A 137 13.12 -2.27 5.57
N SER A 138 13.85 -1.16 5.67
CA SER A 138 14.14 -0.33 4.49
C SER A 138 14.94 -1.15 3.47
N PRO A 139 14.47 -1.32 2.22
CA PRO A 139 15.31 -1.86 1.18
C PRO A 139 16.39 -0.81 0.86
N ILE A 140 17.59 -1.01 1.39
CA ILE A 140 18.75 -0.16 1.09
C ILE A 140 19.68 -0.99 0.22
N VAL A 141 19.52 -0.85 -1.09
CA VAL A 141 20.60 -1.16 -2.04
C VAL A 141 21.44 0.10 -2.15
N ARG A 142 22.71 0.01 -1.74
CA ARG A 142 23.68 1.11 -1.91
C ARG A 142 24.54 0.82 -3.12
N PHE A 143 24.58 1.77 -4.04
CA PHE A 143 25.58 1.80 -5.09
C PHE A 143 26.78 2.62 -4.59
N ASP A 144 27.99 2.21 -4.96
CA ASP A 144 29.18 3.01 -4.67
C ASP A 144 29.26 4.24 -5.57
N ALA A 145 30.04 5.23 -5.15
CA ALA A 145 30.15 6.51 -5.84
C ALA A 145 30.90 6.44 -7.18
N ASP A 146 31.71 5.40 -7.40
CA ASP A 146 32.41 5.19 -8.67
C ASP A 146 31.43 4.66 -9.71
N PHE A 147 30.59 3.68 -9.35
CA PHE A 147 29.50 3.18 -10.18
C PHE A 147 28.53 4.28 -10.62
N LEU A 148 28.10 5.16 -9.70
CA LEU A 148 27.18 6.26 -10.02
C LEU A 148 27.80 7.29 -10.98
N ARG A 149 29.11 7.52 -10.86
CA ARG A 149 29.83 8.44 -11.75
C ARG A 149 29.97 7.84 -13.13
N ASP A 150 30.30 6.56 -13.21
CA ASP A 150 30.35 5.83 -14.46
C ASP A 150 28.96 5.83 -15.11
N LEU A 151 27.88 5.54 -14.36
CA LEU A 151 26.49 5.59 -14.83
C LEU A 151 26.16 6.89 -15.59
N ASN A 152 26.53 8.04 -15.01
CA ASN A 152 26.28 9.35 -15.61
C ASN A 152 27.03 9.60 -16.94
N THR A 153 28.00 8.75 -17.31
CA THR A 153 28.73 8.91 -18.59
C THR A 153 28.09 8.21 -19.79
N TRP A 154 27.20 7.22 -19.56
CA TRP A 154 26.56 6.43 -20.63
C TRP A 154 25.03 6.49 -20.59
N THR A 155 24.43 7.19 -19.63
CA THR A 155 23.00 7.48 -19.60
C THR A 155 22.73 8.92 -19.18
N GLU A 156 21.61 9.46 -19.63
CA GLU A 156 21.02 10.68 -19.07
C GLU A 156 20.35 10.33 -17.74
N CYS A 157 20.51 11.20 -16.74
CA CYS A 157 20.00 10.99 -15.40
C CYS A 157 18.99 12.07 -15.05
N TYR A 158 17.79 11.64 -14.64
CA TYR A 158 16.72 12.51 -14.18
C TYR A 158 16.59 12.39 -12.67
N THR A 159 16.31 13.52 -12.01
CA THR A 159 15.95 13.48 -10.60
C THR A 159 14.58 12.82 -10.43
N PRO A 160 14.30 12.13 -9.31
CA PRO A 160 13.01 11.48 -9.09
C PRO A 160 11.81 12.44 -9.21
N SER A 161 11.99 13.73 -8.92
CA SER A 161 10.94 14.76 -9.08
C SER A 161 10.64 15.12 -10.54
N GLN A 162 11.51 14.76 -11.48
CA GLN A 162 11.31 14.98 -12.93
C GLN A 162 10.63 13.80 -13.61
N VAL A 163 10.39 12.71 -12.89
CA VAL A 163 9.76 11.50 -13.45
C VAL A 163 8.35 11.41 -12.90
N GLN A 164 7.36 11.74 -13.71
CA GLN A 164 5.96 11.52 -13.40
C GLN A 164 5.61 10.05 -13.57
N ILE A 165 4.87 9.49 -12.61
CA ILE A 165 4.38 8.13 -12.62
C ILE A 165 2.91 8.16 -13.07
N CYS A 166 2.63 7.50 -14.20
CA CYS A 166 1.29 7.37 -14.76
C CYS A 166 0.94 5.89 -14.90
N TYR A 167 -0.09 5.44 -14.17
CA TYR A 167 -0.68 4.11 -14.33
C TYR A 167 -2.19 4.19 -14.07
N ALA A 168 -2.95 3.30 -14.71
CA ALA A 168 -4.41 3.22 -14.52
C ALA A 168 -4.81 2.26 -13.39
N GLY A 169 -3.88 1.42 -12.92
CA GLY A 169 -4.04 0.47 -11.82
C GLY A 169 -2.79 -0.38 -11.55
N PRO A 170 -2.70 -1.13 -10.43
CA PRO A 170 -1.48 -1.85 -10.06
C PRO A 170 -1.11 -2.94 -11.08
N ASP A 171 -2.09 -3.44 -11.85
CA ASP A 171 -1.90 -4.44 -12.91
C ASP A 171 -1.74 -3.86 -14.32
N GLU A 172 -1.77 -2.53 -14.45
CA GLU A 172 -1.66 -1.83 -15.73
C GLU A 172 -0.21 -1.40 -16.02
N ASN A 173 0.08 -1.12 -17.29
CA ASN A 173 1.42 -0.69 -17.69
C ASN A 173 1.81 0.61 -16.99
N LEU A 174 2.97 0.60 -16.31
CA LEU A 174 3.60 1.79 -15.77
C LEU A 174 4.19 2.62 -16.92
N ILE A 175 3.70 3.85 -17.08
CA ILE A 175 4.25 4.85 -18.00
C ILE A 175 5.04 5.87 -17.18
N LEU A 176 6.30 6.08 -17.56
CA LEU A 176 7.17 7.09 -16.97
C LEU A 176 7.27 8.28 -17.92
N ASN A 177 6.75 9.43 -17.50
CA ASN A 177 6.87 10.68 -18.25
C ASN A 177 7.98 11.54 -17.67
N ILE A 178 8.91 11.96 -18.51
CA ILE A 178 9.98 12.89 -18.13
C ILE A 178 9.44 14.31 -18.30
N LEU A 179 9.37 15.05 -17.18
CA LEU A 179 9.01 16.46 -17.16
C LEU A 179 10.25 17.29 -17.53
N VAL A 180 10.25 17.89 -18.72
CA VAL A 180 11.35 18.70 -19.28
C VAL A 180 11.04 20.18 -19.17
#